data_AF-A0A0E3WV06-F1
#
_entry.id   AF-A0A0E3WV06-F1
#
_cell.length_a   1.000
_cell.length_b   1.000
_cell.length_c   1.000
_cell.angle_alpha   90.00
_cell.angle_beta   90.00
_cell.angle_gamma   90.00
#
_symmetry.space_group_name_H-M   'P 1'
#
loop_
_entity.id
_entity.type
_entity.pdbx_description
1 polymer ?
#
loop_
_entity_poly.entity_id
_entity_poly.type
_entity_poly.pdbx_seq_one_letter_code
_entity_poly.pdbx_strand_id
1 'polypeptide(L)'
;MNRKGAHLEGVFLDFPDLIGAYLNGTHLERTYFRWANLSNVDLANADLADANLEGTDLIGAKNLTIDQLSKVKTLYNAKLDPEREIALREKYPALFEKPDE
;
A
#
# COMPACT_ATOMS: atom_id res chain seq x y z
N MET A 1 11.42 9.33 -20.00
CA MET A 1 10.65 8.12 -20.33
C MET A 1 9.39 8.14 -19.49
N ASN A 2 8.22 8.18 -20.13
CA ASN A 2 6.91 8.31 -19.49
C ASN A 2 6.30 6.91 -19.32
N ARG A 3 6.57 6.21 -18.22
CA ARG A 3 5.82 5.00 -17.85
C ARG A 3 4.64 5.42 -16.99
N LYS A 4 3.61 5.98 -17.62
CA LYS A 4 2.29 6.17 -16.99
C LYS A 4 1.76 4.79 -16.62
N GLY A 5 1.55 4.56 -15.33
CA GLY A 5 0.73 3.51 -14.72
C GLY A 5 0.84 2.11 -15.32
N ALA A 6 1.66 1.24 -14.71
CA ALA A 6 1.37 -0.19 -14.76
C ALA A 6 -0.06 -0.44 -14.22
N HIS A 7 -0.88 -1.15 -14.98
CA HIS A 7 -2.18 -1.64 -14.54
C HIS A 7 -1.97 -3.02 -13.91
N LEU A 8 -2.07 -3.12 -12.59
CA LEU A 8 -1.90 -4.36 -11.83
C LEU A 8 -3.16 -4.72 -11.05
N GLU A 9 -4.34 -4.24 -11.48
CA GLU A 9 -5.61 -4.51 -10.83
C GLU A 9 -5.83 -6.02 -10.62
N GLY A 10 -6.17 -6.42 -9.39
CA GLY A 10 -6.49 -7.81 -9.06
C GLY A 10 -5.33 -8.81 -9.16
N VAL A 11 -4.08 -8.35 -9.27
CA VAL A 11 -2.93 -9.25 -9.28
C VAL A 11 -2.70 -9.81 -7.87
N PHE A 12 -2.52 -11.13 -7.81
CA PHE A 12 -2.11 -11.85 -6.61
C PHE A 12 -0.58 -11.94 -6.58
N LEU A 13 0.06 -11.12 -5.73
CA LEU A 13 1.49 -11.20 -5.47
C LEU A 13 1.69 -11.38 -3.97
N ASP A 14 1.86 -12.64 -3.55
CA ASP A 14 2.43 -12.93 -2.24
C ASP A 14 3.95 -12.74 -2.32
N PHE A 15 4.51 -11.88 -1.47
CA PHE A 15 5.95 -11.59 -1.36
C PHE A 15 6.66 -10.93 -2.57
N PRO A 16 6.08 -9.98 -3.32
CA PRO A 16 6.84 -9.28 -4.36
C PRO A 16 7.87 -8.35 -3.72
N ASP A 17 9.11 -8.43 -4.19
CA ASP A 17 10.14 -7.41 -3.94
C ASP A 17 10.04 -6.33 -5.02
N LEU A 18 9.48 -5.19 -4.66
CA LEU A 18 9.29 -4.05 -5.56
C LEU A 18 10.15 -2.86 -5.12
N ILE A 19 11.20 -3.08 -4.32
CA ILE A 19 12.10 -2.02 -3.87
C ILE A 19 12.60 -1.22 -5.08
N GLY A 20 12.40 0.11 -5.05
CA GLY A 20 12.83 1.01 -6.11
C GLY A 20 11.95 0.99 -7.38
N ALA A 21 10.81 0.29 -7.37
CA ALA A 21 9.83 0.40 -8.44
C ALA A 21 9.26 1.83 -8.53
N TYR A 22 8.96 2.26 -9.76
CA TYR A 22 8.22 3.50 -10.01
C TYR A 22 6.76 3.13 -10.25
N LEU A 23 5.94 3.23 -9.21
CA LEU A 23 4.49 2.95 -9.24
C LEU A 23 3.66 4.24 -9.27
N ASN A 24 4.23 5.33 -9.81
CA ASN A 24 3.53 6.59 -9.94
C ASN A 24 2.32 6.46 -10.90
N GLY A 25 1.13 6.81 -10.41
CA GLY A 25 -0.10 6.76 -11.19
C GLY A 25 -0.53 5.36 -11.62
N THR A 26 -0.07 4.31 -10.93
CA THR A 26 -0.51 2.93 -11.19
C THR A 26 -1.89 2.67 -10.63
N HIS A 27 -2.71 1.93 -11.37
CA HIS A 27 -3.97 1.37 -10.87
C HIS A 27 -3.65 0.07 -10.13
N LEU A 28 -3.63 0.14 -8.80
CA LEU A 28 -3.38 -0.99 -7.89
C LEU A 28 -4.65 -1.35 -7.12
N GLU A 29 -5.81 -0.93 -7.63
CA GLU A 29 -7.10 -1.20 -7.03
C GLU A 29 -7.29 -2.71 -6.87
N ARG A 30 -7.80 -3.16 -5.72
CA ARG A 30 -8.12 -4.58 -5.44
C ARG A 30 -6.92 -5.54 -5.57
N THR A 31 -5.69 -5.03 -5.51
CA THR A 31 -4.48 -5.87 -5.52
C THR A 31 -4.30 -6.62 -4.21
N TYR A 32 -3.65 -7.78 -4.28
CA TYR A 32 -3.26 -8.53 -3.09
C TYR A 32 -1.73 -8.46 -2.97
N PHE A 33 -1.24 -7.55 -2.13
CA PHE A 33 0.18 -7.31 -1.83
C PHE A 33 0.58 -7.88 -0.46
N ARG A 34 -0.02 -9.00 -0.09
CA ARG A 34 0.24 -9.61 1.22
C ARG A 34 1.74 -9.86 1.37
N TRP A 35 2.33 -9.33 2.44
CA TRP A 35 3.77 -9.48 2.75
C TRP A 35 4.73 -8.91 1.69
N ALA A 36 4.27 -8.01 0.83
CA ALA A 36 5.10 -7.33 -0.16
C ALA A 36 6.15 -6.41 0.48
N ASN A 37 7.27 -6.20 -0.21
CA ASN A 37 8.23 -5.16 0.13
C ASN A 37 8.05 -3.95 -0.80
N LEU A 38 7.40 -2.91 -0.28
CA LEU A 38 7.21 -1.62 -0.93
C LEU A 38 8.05 -0.51 -0.27
N SER A 39 9.10 -0.89 0.47
CA SER A 39 9.96 0.08 1.14
C SER A 39 10.66 0.97 0.10
N ASN A 40 10.72 2.27 0.39
CA ASN A 40 11.34 3.30 -0.48
C ASN A 40 10.74 3.46 -1.89
N VAL A 41 9.58 2.85 -2.18
CA VAL A 41 8.87 2.97 -3.48
C VAL A 41 8.22 4.35 -3.60
N ASP A 42 8.18 4.90 -4.82
CA ASP A 42 7.39 6.10 -5.13
C ASP A 42 5.96 5.71 -5.54
N LEU A 43 5.00 6.01 -4.67
CA LEU A 43 3.57 5.73 -4.81
C LEU A 43 2.74 6.99 -5.12
N ALA A 44 3.38 8.04 -5.63
CA ALA A 44 2.69 9.26 -6.02
C ALA A 44 1.50 8.96 -6.96
N ASN A 45 0.31 9.41 -6.59
CA ASN A 45 -0.92 9.23 -7.36
C ASN A 45 -1.31 7.76 -7.64
N ALA A 46 -0.71 6.77 -6.98
CA ALA A 46 -1.16 5.38 -7.10
C ALA A 46 -2.56 5.23 -6.52
N ASP A 47 -3.45 4.53 -7.24
CA ASP A 47 -4.75 4.16 -6.71
C ASP A 47 -4.64 2.84 -5.96
N LEU A 48 -4.86 2.89 -4.64
CA LEU A 48 -4.78 1.74 -3.71
C LEU A 48 -6.15 1.33 -3.18
N ALA A 49 -7.25 1.80 -3.80
CA ALA A 49 -8.59 1.47 -3.34
C ALA A 49 -8.81 -0.05 -3.27
N ASP A 50 -9.32 -0.54 -2.14
CA ASP A 50 -9.54 -1.97 -1.86
C ASP A 50 -8.28 -2.86 -1.94
N ALA A 51 -7.07 -2.30 -2.01
CA ALA A 51 -5.84 -3.08 -1.99
C ALA A 51 -5.66 -3.78 -0.63
N ASN A 52 -5.28 -5.06 -0.63
CA ASN A 52 -4.88 -5.78 0.56
C ASN A 52 -3.38 -5.59 0.79
N LEU A 53 -3.04 -4.75 1.78
CA LEU A 53 -1.66 -4.45 2.19
C LEU A 53 -1.28 -5.16 3.50
N GLU A 54 -1.91 -6.29 3.81
CA GLU A 54 -1.61 -7.04 5.02
C GLU A 54 -0.13 -7.49 5.03
N GLY A 55 0.58 -7.17 6.12
CA GLY A 55 1.99 -7.55 6.28
C GLY A 55 2.97 -6.82 5.34
N THR A 56 2.51 -5.87 4.52
CA THR A 56 3.35 -5.14 3.57
C THR A 56 4.34 -4.22 4.30
N ASP A 57 5.58 -4.15 3.82
CA ASP A 57 6.57 -3.18 4.29
C ASP A 57 6.46 -1.88 3.47
N LEU A 58 5.98 -0.80 4.09
CA LEU A 58 5.81 0.53 3.49
C LEU A 58 6.80 1.55 4.08
N ILE A 59 7.79 1.12 4.84
CA ILE A 59 8.76 2.03 5.48
C ILE A 59 9.49 2.84 4.41
N GLY A 60 9.54 4.17 4.60
CA GLY A 60 10.19 5.08 3.65
C GLY A 60 9.49 5.21 2.30
N ALA A 61 8.28 4.64 2.09
CA ALA A 61 7.51 4.84 0.88
C ALA A 61 7.25 6.33 0.63
N LYS A 62 7.58 6.80 -0.57
CA LYS A 62 7.55 8.20 -0.97
C LYS A 62 6.21 8.55 -1.60
N ASN A 63 5.77 9.79 -1.38
CA ASN A 63 4.54 10.35 -1.94
C ASN A 63 3.27 9.53 -1.64
N LEU A 64 3.31 8.71 -0.59
CA LEU A 64 2.17 7.95 -0.07
C LEU A 64 1.45 8.80 0.98
N THR A 65 0.18 9.07 0.74
CA THR A 65 -0.66 9.92 1.59
C THR A 65 -1.56 9.10 2.52
N ILE A 66 -2.00 9.72 3.61
CA ILE A 66 -3.03 9.16 4.51
C ILE A 66 -4.34 8.93 3.75
N ASP A 67 -4.69 9.78 2.78
CA ASP A 67 -5.90 9.61 1.98
C ASP A 67 -5.84 8.34 1.12
N GLN A 68 -4.71 8.10 0.44
CA GLN A 68 -4.49 6.85 -0.30
C GLN A 68 -4.58 5.63 0.62
N LEU A 69 -3.94 5.69 1.79
CA LEU A 69 -3.97 4.60 2.77
C LEU A 69 -5.33 4.39 3.43
N SER A 70 -6.20 5.41 3.48
CA SER A 70 -7.54 5.28 4.06
C SER A 70 -8.52 4.48 3.21
N LYS A 71 -8.18 4.23 1.94
CA LYS A 71 -9.03 3.53 0.97
C LYS A 71 -8.66 2.05 0.80
N VAL A 72 -7.59 1.60 1.45
CA VAL A 72 -7.12 0.21 1.35
C VAL A 72 -8.05 -0.71 2.12
N LYS A 73 -8.05 -1.99 1.74
CA LYS A 73 -8.86 -3.01 2.43
C LYS A 73 -8.36 -3.27 3.85
N THR A 74 -7.05 -3.35 4.04
CA THR A 74 -6.43 -3.60 5.35
C THR A 74 -4.96 -3.19 5.37
N LEU A 75 -4.50 -2.78 6.55
CA LEU A 75 -3.11 -2.55 6.96
C LEU A 75 -2.71 -3.49 8.11
N TYR A 76 -3.45 -4.58 8.30
CA TYR A 76 -3.16 -5.55 9.35
C TYR A 76 -1.70 -6.05 9.22
N ASN A 77 -0.90 -5.92 10.27
CA ASN A 77 0.53 -6.22 10.28
C ASN A 77 1.41 -5.44 9.27
N ALA A 78 0.89 -4.42 8.58
CA ALA A 78 1.69 -3.58 7.70
C ALA A 78 2.72 -2.78 8.51
N LYS A 79 3.91 -2.56 7.94
CA LYS A 79 4.95 -1.74 8.56
C LYS A 79 4.94 -0.35 7.95
N LEU A 80 4.87 0.67 8.78
CA LEU A 80 4.78 2.07 8.38
C LEU A 80 5.80 2.90 9.16
N ASP A 81 6.10 4.09 8.66
CA ASP A 81 6.82 5.09 9.46
C ASP A 81 5.96 5.46 10.70
N PRO A 82 6.55 5.63 11.90
CA PRO A 82 5.80 5.79 13.14
C PRO A 82 4.74 6.90 13.11
N GLU A 83 5.07 8.04 12.50
CA GLU A 83 4.16 9.19 12.39
C GLU A 83 2.89 8.86 11.58
N ARG A 84 3.05 8.10 10.49
CA ARG A 84 1.93 7.66 9.65
C ARG A 84 1.09 6.63 10.36
N GLU A 85 1.73 5.67 11.03
CA GLU A 85 1.03 4.64 11.78
C GLU A 85 0.16 5.26 12.88
N ILE A 86 0.69 6.19 13.67
CA ILE A 86 -0.07 6.91 14.70
C ILE A 86 -1.28 7.61 14.09
N ALA A 87 -1.08 8.41 13.04
CA ALA A 87 -2.17 9.15 12.39
C ALA A 87 -3.28 8.22 11.83
N LEU A 88 -2.90 7.07 11.25
CA LEU A 88 -3.85 6.09 10.73
C LEU A 88 -4.56 5.34 11.84
N ARG A 89 -3.88 4.98 12.93
CA ARG A 89 -4.52 4.33 14.08
C ARG A 89 -5.53 5.23 14.77
N GLU A 90 -5.25 6.54 14.84
CA GLU A 90 -6.18 7.52 15.41
C GLU A 90 -7.40 7.73 14.51
N LYS A 91 -7.21 7.81 13.18
CA LYS A 91 -8.27 8.20 12.24
C LYS A 91 -9.03 7.02 11.63
N TYR A 92 -8.36 5.87 11.46
CA TYR A 92 -8.86 4.67 10.77
C TYR A 92 -8.40 3.38 11.48
N PRO A 93 -8.72 3.20 12.78
CA PRO A 93 -8.25 2.04 13.56
C PRO A 93 -8.65 0.68 12.95
N ALA A 94 -9.82 0.61 12.30
CA ALA A 94 -10.34 -0.59 11.65
C ALA A 94 -9.39 -1.17 10.58
N LEU A 95 -8.54 -0.35 9.96
CA LEU A 95 -7.56 -0.82 8.98
C LEU A 95 -6.53 -1.78 9.61
N PHE A 96 -6.31 -1.71 10.92
CA PHE A 96 -5.33 -2.54 11.64
C PHE A 96 -5.95 -3.72 12.38
N GLU A 97 -7.25 -3.95 12.23
CA GLU A 97 -7.92 -5.12 12.80
C GLU A 97 -7.69 -6.34 11.91
N LYS A 98 -7.72 -7.54 12.50
CA LYS A 98 -7.59 -8.79 11.74
C LYS A 98 -8.78 -8.86 10.76
N PRO A 99 -8.56 -8.95 9.44
CA PRO A 99 -9.64 -9.07 8.48
C PRO A 99 -10.39 -10.40 8.65
N ASP A 100 -11.70 -10.39 8.41
CA ASP A 100 -12.51 -11.61 8.33
C ASP A 100 -12.04 -12.47 7.15
N GLU A 101 -11.91 -13.79 7.38
CA GLU A 101 -11.39 -14.80 6.43
C GLU A 101 -12.30 -15.01 5.21
#